data_AF-A0A937ZXG8-F1
#
_entry.id   AF-A0A937ZXG8-F1
#
_cell.length_a   1.000
_cell.length_b   1.000
_cell.length_c   1.000
_cell.angle_alpha   90.00
_cell.angle_beta   90.00
_cell.angle_gamma   90.00
#
_symmetry.space_group_name_H-M   'P 1'
#
loop_
_entity.id
_entity.type
_entity.pdbx_description
1 polymer ?
#
loop_
_entity_poly.entity_id
_entity_poly.type
_entity_poly.pdbx_seq_one_letter_code
_entity_poly.pdbx_strand_id
1 'polypeptide(L)'
;ARDLPGPLQSAILNLSIGEASQPFGSIDEGVRVLMMCGRDDPGDDSAPSFDQLMGQMEEDRTNKRAQMYLRDLRRDAIIEYN
;
A
#
# COMPACT_ATOMS: atom_id res chain seq x y z
N ALA A 1 -13.07 8.21 14.75
CA ALA A 1 -12.32 8.25 16.03
C ALA A 1 -12.26 9.64 16.69
N ARG A 2 -12.65 10.74 16.01
CA ARG A 2 -12.54 12.11 16.53
C ARG A 2 -13.58 12.49 17.59
N ASP A 3 -14.62 11.69 17.77
CA ASP A 3 -15.76 12.02 18.65
C ASP A 3 -15.70 11.33 20.04
N LEU A 4 -14.55 10.75 20.39
CA LEU A 4 -14.36 10.01 21.64
C LEU A 4 -13.43 10.76 22.61
N PRO A 5 -13.64 10.64 23.93
CA PRO A 5 -12.72 11.16 24.94
C PRO A 5 -11.30 10.62 24.73
N GLY A 6 -10.28 11.47 24.91
CA GLY A 6 -8.89 11.17 24.56
C GLY A 6 -8.34 9.79 25.00
N PRO A 7 -8.54 9.35 26.26
CA PRO A 7 -8.07 8.03 26.71
C PRO A 7 -8.74 6.84 26.02
N LEU A 8 -10.01 7.00 25.61
CA LEU A 8 -10.75 5.96 24.90
C LEU A 8 -10.37 5.89 23.43
N GLN A 9 -10.03 7.05 22.84
CA GLN A 9 -9.60 7.12 21.46
C GLN A 9 -8.34 6.28 21.23
N SER A 10 -7.32 6.42 22.07
CA SER A 10 -6.08 5.64 21.96
C SER A 10 -6.32 4.15 22.19
N ALA A 11 -7.16 3.79 23.17
CA ALA A 11 -7.50 2.39 23.43
C ALA A 11 -8.17 1.72 22.21
N ILE A 12 -9.12 2.40 21.55
CA ILE A 12 -9.86 1.86 20.39
C ILE A 12 -8.98 1.79 19.14
N LEU A 13 -8.07 2.75 18.93
CA LEU A 13 -7.13 2.72 17.80
C LEU A 13 -6.19 1.49 17.84
N ASN A 14 -5.91 0.99 19.04
CA ASN A 14 -5.07 -0.19 19.25
C ASN A 14 -5.83 -1.52 19.09
N LEU A 15 -7.16 -1.52 18.94
CA LEU A 15 -7.95 -2.75 18.80
C LEU A 15 -7.93 -3.27 17.36
N SER A 16 -7.81 -4.59 17.22
CA SER A 16 -7.98 -5.27 15.94
C SER A 16 -9.46 -5.37 15.54
N ILE A 17 -9.76 -5.53 14.25
CA ILE A 17 -11.14 -5.76 13.79
C ILE A 17 -11.64 -7.08 14.40
N GLY A 18 -12.82 -7.04 15.02
CA GLY A 18 -13.44 -8.14 15.78
C GLY A 18 -13.08 -8.17 17.26
N GLU A 19 -12.16 -7.32 17.72
CA GLU A 19 -11.75 -7.25 19.12
C GLU A 19 -12.65 -6.31 19.94
N ALA A 20 -12.88 -6.67 21.20
CA ALA A 20 -13.65 -5.86 22.15
C ALA A 20 -12.72 -5.05 23.07
N SER A 21 -13.12 -3.83 23.40
CA SER A 21 -12.39 -2.97 24.33
C SER A 21 -12.43 -3.51 25.76
N GLN A 22 -11.46 -3.10 26.58
CA GLN A 22 -11.61 -3.24 28.03
C GLN A 22 -12.86 -2.47 28.50
N PRO A 23 -13.57 -2.96 29.53
CA PRO A 23 -14.71 -2.25 30.08
C PRO A 23 -14.29 -0.88 30.63
N PHE A 24 -15.09 0.14 30.38
CA PHE A 24 -14.83 1.49 30.88
C PHE A 24 -16.11 2.11 31.46
N GLY A 25 -15.92 3.08 32.37
CA GLY A 25 -16.98 3.68 33.18
C GLY A 25 -16.89 3.27 34.65
N SER A 26 -17.89 3.71 35.42
CA SER A 26 -18.05 3.38 36.84
C SER A 26 -19.36 2.62 37.06
N ILE A 27 -19.53 2.03 38.24
CA ILE A 27 -20.78 1.30 38.59
C ILE A 27 -21.97 2.26 38.59
N ASP A 28 -21.77 3.51 38.98
CA ASP A 28 -22.83 4.52 39.10
C ASP A 28 -23.28 5.06 37.73
N GLU A 29 -22.37 5.15 36.76
CA GLU A 29 -22.63 5.72 35.42
C GLU A 29 -22.85 4.64 34.34
N GLY A 30 -22.60 3.38 34.69
CA GLY A 30 -22.73 2.22 33.83
C GLY A 30 -21.42 1.82 33.14
N VAL A 31 -21.16 0.51 33.15
CA VAL A 31 -20.01 -0.09 32.48
C VAL A 31 -20.35 -0.34 31.01
N ARG A 32 -19.46 0.08 30.10
CA ARG A 32 -19.64 -0.05 28.65
C ARG A 32 -18.47 -0.80 28.03
N VAL A 33 -18.77 -1.52 26.96
CA VAL A 33 -17.80 -2.24 26.13
C VAL A 33 -18.10 -1.90 24.68
N LEU A 34 -17.07 -1.61 23.90
CA LEU A 34 -17.17 -1.33 22.47
C LEU A 34 -16.48 -2.44 21.68
N MET A 35 -17.04 -2.82 20.53
CA MET A 35 -16.44 -3.81 19.62
C MET A 35 -16.03 -3.13 18.32
N MET A 36 -14.84 -3.45 17.83
CA MET A 36 -14.35 -2.96 16.54
C MET A 36 -14.97 -3.76 15.39
N CYS A 37 -15.99 -3.21 14.72
CA CYS A 37 -16.68 -3.90 13.62
C CYS A 37 -15.96 -3.77 12.27
N GLY A 38 -15.18 -2.71 12.07
CA GLY A 38 -14.53 -2.42 10.81
C GLY A 38 -13.61 -1.21 10.94
N ARG A 39 -12.60 -1.16 10.09
CA ARG A 39 -11.66 -0.06 10.02
C ARG A 39 -11.66 0.48 8.60
N ASP A 40 -12.11 1.72 8.46
CA ASP A 40 -11.98 2.48 7.23
C ASP A 40 -10.58 3.11 7.21
N ASP A 41 -9.55 2.26 7.06
CA ASP A 41 -8.25 2.77 6.66
C ASP A 41 -8.38 3.28 5.21
N PRO A 42 -7.84 4.46 4.88
CA PRO A 42 -7.75 4.86 3.48
C PRO A 42 -7.03 3.72 2.73
N GLY A 43 -7.64 3.25 1.64
CA GLY A 43 -7.08 2.17 0.84
C GLY A 43 -5.62 2.42 0.57
N ASP A 44 -4.83 1.35 0.63
CA ASP A 44 -3.37 1.41 0.51
C ASP A 44 -2.98 2.02 -0.85
N ASP A 45 -2.78 3.34 -0.87
CA ASP A 45 -2.40 4.14 -2.04
C ASP A 45 -0.93 3.87 -2.45
N SER A 46 -0.27 2.93 -1.78
CA SER A 46 1.11 2.52 -2.08
C SER A 46 1.21 1.51 -3.23
N ALA A 47 0.08 0.92 -3.66
CA ALA A 47 0.07 0.03 -4.81
C ALA A 47 0.14 0.84 -6.12
N PRO A 48 1.03 0.47 -7.06
CA PRO A 48 1.10 1.16 -8.35
C PRO A 48 -0.22 1.01 -9.11
N SER A 49 -0.65 2.09 -9.75
CA SER A 49 -1.86 2.08 -10.56
C SER A 49 -1.68 1.17 -11.78
N PHE A 50 -2.80 0.75 -12.37
CA PHE A 50 -2.78 -0.03 -13.61
C PHE A 50 -1.96 0.65 -14.71
N ASP A 51 -2.14 1.97 -14.89
CA ASP A 51 -1.42 2.73 -15.91
C ASP A 51 0.09 2.78 -15.64
N GLN A 52 0.51 2.88 -14.37
CA GLN A 52 1.92 2.84 -13.98
C GLN A 52 2.55 1.49 -14.29
N LEU A 53 1.86 0.39 -13.97
CA LEU A 53 2.30 -0.97 -14.30
C LEU A 53 2.37 -1.19 -15.83
N MET A 54 1.38 -0.68 -16.56
CA MET A 54 1.36 -0.77 -18.02
C MET A 54 2.55 -0.03 -18.64
N GLY A 55 2.81 1.20 -18.21
CA GLY A 55 3.95 2.00 -18.65
C GLY A 55 5.30 1.31 -18.40
N GLN A 56 5.49 0.75 -17.20
CA GLN A 56 6.71 -0.01 -16.87
C GLN A 56 6.91 -1.21 -17.79
N MET A 57 5.85 -1.98 -18.06
CA MET A 57 5.93 -3.13 -18.96
C MET A 57 6.23 -2.74 -20.42
N GLU A 58 5.70 -1.61 -20.88
CA GLU A 58 5.96 -1.09 -22.23
C GLU A 58 7.40 -0.59 -22.39
N GLU A 59 7.93 0.14 -21.41
CA GLU A 59 9.32 0.58 -21.38
C GLU A 59 10.27 -0.63 -21.40
N ASP A 60 10.03 -1.64 -20.57
CA ASP A 60 10.84 -2.86 -20.52
C ASP A 60 10.88 -3.58 -21.87
N ARG A 61 9.74 -3.70 -22.53
CA ARG A 61 9.64 -4.33 -23.86
C ARG A 61 10.37 -3.52 -24.91
N THR A 62 10.25 -2.20 -24.87
CA THR A 62 10.90 -1.28 -25.81
C THR A 62 12.41 -1.30 -25.64
N ASN A 63 12.89 -1.22 -24.40
CA ASN A 63 14.32 -1.27 -24.07
C ASN A 63 14.95 -2.60 -24.48
N LYS A 64 14.28 -3.73 -24.23
CA LYS A 64 14.76 -5.05 -24.67
C LYS A 64 14.90 -5.11 -26.19
N ARG A 65 13.91 -4.60 -26.94
CA ARG A 65 13.97 -4.54 -28.41
C ARG A 65 15.12 -3.64 -28.89
N ALA A 66 15.29 -2.47 -28.28
CA ALA A 66 16.37 -1.54 -28.62
C ALA A 66 17.75 -2.18 -28.42
N GLN A 67 17.96 -2.85 -27.29
CA GLN A 67 19.22 -3.56 -27.00
C GLN A 67 19.48 -4.70 -27.98
N MET A 68 18.45 -5.50 -28.31
CA MET A 68 18.57 -6.56 -29.30
C MET A 68 18.96 -6.00 -30.67
N TYR A 69 18.33 -4.89 -31.08
CA TYR A 69 18.60 -4.25 -32.35
C TYR A 69 20.03 -3.69 -32.43
N LEU A 70 20.49 -3.00 -31.39
CA LEU A 70 21.88 -2.54 -31.32
C LEU A 70 22.89 -3.70 -31.36
N ARG A 71 22.55 -4.83 -30.73
CA ARG A 71 23.39 -6.03 -30.77
C ARG A 71 23.50 -6.58 -32.20
N ASP A 72 22.41 -6.58 -32.94
CA ASP A 72 22.37 -7.04 -34.32
C ASP A 72 23.18 -6.12 -35.24
N LEU A 73 22.95 -4.80 -35.15
CA LEU A 73 23.71 -3.80 -35.89
C LEU A 73 25.22 -3.90 -35.66
N ARG A 74 25.63 -4.15 -34.41
CA ARG A 74 27.05 -4.34 -34.09
C ARG A 74 27.62 -5.62 -34.69
N ARG A 75 26.82 -6.69 -34.79
CA ARG A 75 27.25 -7.97 -35.37
C ARG A 75 27.49 -7.85 -36.87
N ASP A 76 26.66 -7.08 -37.56
CA ASP A 76 26.74 -6.89 -39.00
C ASP A 76 27.76 -5.83 -39.43
N ALA A 77 28.20 -4.98 -38.50
CA ALA A 77 29.19 -3.95 -38.78
C ALA A 77 30.60 -4.54 -38.95
N ILE A 78 31.31 -4.08 -39.99
CA ILE A 78 32.75 -4.26 -40.10
C ILE A 78 33.41 -3.18 -39.23
N ILE A 79 34.20 -3.61 -38.23
CA ILE A 79 34.90 -2.70 -37.32
C ILE A 79 36.41 -2.84 -37.56
N GLU A 80 37.02 -1.83 -38.17
CA GLU A 80 38.47 -1.70 -38.25
C GLU A 80 39.00 -0.97 -37.02
N TYR A 81 40.05 -1.52 -36.42
CA TYR A 81 40.80 -0.90 -35.34
C TYR A 81 42.18 -0.49 -35.91
N ASN A 82 42.48 0.82 -35.87
CA ASN A 82 43.79 1.38 -36.24
C ASN A 82 44.80 1.26 -35.10
#